data_AF-A0A6H9SL75-F1
#
_entry.id   AF-A0A6H9SL75-F1
#
_cell.length_a   1.000
_cell.length_b   1.000
_cell.length_c   1.000
_cell.angle_alpha   90.00
_cell.angle_beta   90.00
_cell.angle_gamma   90.00
#
_symmetry.space_group_name_H-M   'P 1'
#
loop_
_entity.id
_entity.type
_entity.pdbx_description
1 polymer ?
#
loop_
_entity_poly.entity_id
_entity_poly.type
_entity_poly.pdbx_seq_one_letter_code
_entity_poly.pdbx_strand_id
1 'polypeptide(L)'
;MRTIMHDRRLHFLVPFALPSAADAASSLHTLDSPALEKLLARASLVERVAGEDFQRTLPHERWLARQFGATQGNAADEAPLAPYMLLADGGDPGTHAWACVEPVHVEIAHDHLVLVDPASLALDDGDAAALLAVARPLIEELGVRLEAPQPARWYLSSEQLARLAGAAPLRASGRNIEIWLPHEAHTGERSRMWMKLQNEVQMAWFQHPVNEAREARGLPAVNSIWFHAQGTLKPVGKPFERVLSASPAALGLARAAHADAGAVPAAFDALPA
;
A
#
# COMPACT_ATOMS: atom_id res chain seq x y z
N MET A 1 46.54 5.08 -10.43
CA MET A 1 45.29 5.59 -9.81
C MET A 1 44.13 4.83 -10.44
N ARG A 2 43.54 3.87 -9.72
CA ARG A 2 42.28 3.24 -10.15
C ARG A 2 41.17 4.26 -9.93
N THR A 3 40.60 4.77 -11.00
CA THR A 3 39.33 5.49 -10.96
C THR A 3 38.33 4.60 -10.25
N ILE A 4 37.87 4.99 -9.06
CA ILE A 4 36.73 4.38 -8.41
C ILE A 4 35.53 4.81 -9.26
N MET A 5 35.29 4.10 -10.36
CA MET A 5 34.02 4.16 -11.05
C MET A 5 32.98 3.77 -10.01
N HIS A 6 32.20 4.75 -9.55
CA HIS A 6 31.00 4.43 -8.80
C HIS A 6 30.16 3.58 -9.74
N ASP A 7 29.95 2.34 -9.34
CA ASP A 7 29.12 1.38 -10.07
C ASP A 7 27.74 2.01 -10.20
N ARG A 8 27.40 2.50 -11.41
CA ARG A 8 26.08 3.08 -11.69
C ARG A 8 25.08 1.93 -11.68
N ARG A 9 24.50 1.68 -10.51
CA ARG A 9 23.49 0.63 -10.31
C ARG A 9 22.11 1.18 -10.59
N LEU A 10 21.40 0.53 -11.49
CA LEU A 10 19.99 0.77 -11.75
C LEU A 10 19.19 -0.42 -11.21
N HIS A 11 18.22 -0.12 -10.34
CA HIS A 11 17.33 -1.12 -9.77
C HIS A 11 15.94 -0.97 -10.38
N PHE A 12 15.41 -2.05 -10.95
CA PHE A 12 14.02 -2.14 -11.38
C PHE A 12 13.24 -2.98 -10.36
N LEU A 13 12.27 -2.36 -9.70
CA LEU A 13 11.30 -3.06 -8.87
C LEU A 13 9.98 -3.11 -9.64
N VAL A 14 9.61 -4.31 -10.11
CA VAL A 14 8.37 -4.53 -10.85
C VAL A 14 7.48 -5.49 -10.06
N PRO A 15 6.59 -4.95 -9.20
CA PRO A 15 5.61 -5.77 -8.49
C PRO A 15 4.75 -6.58 -9.46
N PHE A 16 4.36 -7.79 -9.06
CA PHE A 16 3.44 -8.66 -9.82
C PHE A 16 3.92 -9.05 -11.24
N ALA A 17 5.21 -8.89 -11.54
CA ALA A 17 5.76 -9.18 -12.87
C ALA A 17 5.80 -10.67 -13.25
N LEU A 18 5.76 -11.55 -12.26
CA LEU A 18 5.82 -13.00 -12.49
C LEU A 18 4.42 -13.60 -12.36
N PRO A 19 3.96 -14.39 -13.36
CA PRO A 19 2.71 -15.11 -13.27
C PRO A 19 2.78 -16.21 -12.20
N SER A 20 1.62 -16.84 -11.93
CA SER A 20 1.59 -18.06 -11.14
C SER A 20 2.47 -19.13 -11.79
N ALA A 21 3.00 -20.07 -10.99
CA ALA A 21 3.81 -21.17 -11.53
C ALA A 21 3.01 -22.04 -12.52
N ALA A 22 1.69 -22.15 -12.34
CA ALA A 22 0.81 -22.89 -13.24
C ALA A 22 0.67 -22.20 -14.62
N ASP A 23 0.66 -20.86 -14.63
CA ASP A 23 0.42 -20.07 -15.85
C ASP A 23 1.72 -19.60 -16.52
N ALA A 24 2.88 -19.84 -15.90
CA ALA A 24 4.15 -19.30 -16.36
C ALA A 24 4.52 -19.74 -17.79
N ALA A 25 4.35 -21.02 -18.10
CA ALA A 25 4.72 -21.55 -19.41
C ALA A 25 3.87 -20.95 -20.54
N SER A 26 2.55 -20.76 -20.33
CA SER A 26 1.65 -20.18 -21.33
C SER A 26 1.77 -18.67 -21.41
N SER A 27 1.90 -17.98 -20.27
CA SER A 27 1.93 -16.51 -20.19
C SER A 27 3.25 -15.91 -20.67
N LEU A 28 4.36 -16.62 -20.47
CA LEU A 28 5.69 -16.10 -20.84
C LEU A 28 6.11 -16.44 -22.27
N HIS A 29 5.48 -17.43 -22.91
CA HIS A 29 5.87 -17.87 -24.26
C HIS A 29 5.57 -16.83 -25.36
N THR A 30 4.62 -15.91 -25.13
CA THR A 30 4.21 -14.90 -26.12
C THR A 30 4.90 -13.54 -25.93
N LEU A 31 5.79 -13.41 -24.95
CA LEU A 31 6.50 -12.16 -24.65
C LEU A 31 7.58 -11.88 -25.70
N ASP A 32 7.34 -10.89 -26.56
CA ASP A 32 8.36 -10.34 -27.47
C ASP A 32 9.12 -9.20 -26.78
N SER A 33 10.20 -9.55 -26.08
CA SER A 33 11.01 -8.59 -25.30
C SER A 33 12.50 -8.92 -25.39
N PRO A 34 13.12 -8.74 -26.57
CA PRO A 34 14.49 -9.21 -26.84
C PRO A 34 15.55 -8.51 -25.97
N ALA A 35 15.28 -7.28 -25.51
CA ALA A 35 16.16 -6.59 -24.56
C ALA A 35 16.12 -7.24 -23.17
N LEU A 36 14.92 -7.56 -22.67
CA LEU A 36 14.74 -8.22 -21.38
C LEU A 36 15.33 -9.63 -21.40
N GLU A 37 15.11 -10.38 -22.48
CA GLU A 37 15.69 -11.71 -22.68
C GLU A 37 17.23 -11.67 -22.58
N LYS A 38 17.88 -10.72 -23.28
CA LYS A 38 19.33 -10.53 -23.21
C LYS A 38 19.83 -10.19 -21.80
N LEU A 39 19.06 -9.41 -21.04
CA LEU A 39 19.39 -9.08 -19.65
C LEU A 39 19.25 -10.31 -18.74
N LEU A 40 18.12 -11.03 -18.83
CA LEU A 40 17.83 -12.22 -18.04
C LEU A 40 18.81 -13.36 -18.33
N ALA A 41 19.21 -13.56 -19.59
CA ALA A 41 20.21 -14.56 -19.97
C ALA A 41 21.60 -14.32 -19.34
N ARG A 42 21.87 -13.09 -18.87
CA ARG A 42 23.11 -12.70 -18.18
C ARG A 42 22.88 -12.43 -16.69
N ALA A 43 21.65 -12.55 -16.21
CA ALA A 43 21.31 -12.27 -14.83
C ALA A 43 21.77 -13.40 -13.93
N SER A 44 22.24 -13.04 -12.73
CA SER A 44 22.44 -13.98 -11.63
C SER A 44 21.30 -13.84 -10.64
N LEU A 45 20.66 -14.95 -10.30
CA LEU A 45 19.71 -14.99 -9.19
C LEU A 45 20.49 -14.80 -7.89
N VAL A 46 20.33 -13.63 -7.26
CA VAL A 46 21.03 -13.28 -6.01
C VAL A 46 20.22 -13.64 -4.78
N GLU A 47 18.90 -13.55 -4.85
CA GLU A 47 17.99 -13.83 -3.75
C GLU A 47 16.66 -14.34 -4.30
N ARG A 48 16.06 -15.31 -3.62
CA ARG A 48 14.68 -15.73 -3.85
C ARG A 48 13.97 -15.82 -2.51
N VAL A 49 12.94 -15.00 -2.34
CA VAL A 49 12.08 -15.03 -1.16
C VAL A 49 10.73 -15.62 -1.58
N ALA A 50 10.43 -16.85 -1.14
CA ALA A 50 9.08 -17.37 -1.20
C ALA A 50 8.27 -16.75 -0.06
N GLY A 51 7.12 -16.15 -0.37
CA GLY A 51 6.20 -15.67 0.66
C GLY A 51 5.49 -16.82 1.36
N GLU A 52 4.96 -16.56 2.54
CA GLU A 52 4.07 -17.50 3.24
C GLU A 52 2.61 -17.14 2.94
N ASP A 53 1.72 -18.13 3.04
CA ASP A 53 0.31 -18.01 2.64
C ASP A 53 -0.42 -16.87 3.38
N PHE A 54 -0.08 -16.67 4.66
CA PHE A 54 -0.75 -15.72 5.55
C PHE A 54 0.06 -14.43 5.83
N GLN A 55 1.10 -14.15 5.05
CA GLN A 55 1.78 -12.84 5.13
C GLN A 55 0.81 -11.72 4.81
N ARG A 56 0.77 -10.70 5.65
CA ARG A 56 -0.12 -9.54 5.56
C ARG A 56 0.41 -8.45 4.66
N THR A 57 1.71 -8.37 4.47
CA THR A 57 2.34 -7.33 3.65
C THR A 57 2.65 -7.85 2.25
N LEU A 58 2.85 -6.96 1.28
CA LEU A 58 3.29 -7.35 -0.07
C LEU A 58 4.81 -7.57 -0.10
N PRO A 59 5.32 -8.52 -0.90
CA PRO A 59 6.76 -8.79 -0.98
C PRO A 59 7.61 -7.56 -1.34
N HIS A 60 7.14 -6.74 -2.28
CA HIS A 60 7.85 -5.54 -2.71
C HIS A 60 7.82 -4.41 -1.66
N GLU A 61 6.74 -4.31 -0.89
CA GLU A 61 6.62 -3.38 0.25
C GLU A 61 7.64 -3.75 1.35
N ARG A 62 7.72 -5.04 1.70
CA ARG A 62 8.74 -5.53 2.64
C ARG A 62 10.15 -5.29 2.13
N TRP A 63 10.39 -5.58 0.85
CA TRP A 63 11.70 -5.36 0.24
C TRP A 63 12.10 -3.89 0.34
N LEU A 64 11.21 -2.95 -0.04
CA LEU A 64 11.45 -1.51 0.08
C LEU A 64 11.75 -1.12 1.53
N ALA A 65 10.89 -1.51 2.48
CA ALA A 65 11.09 -1.22 3.88
C ALA A 65 12.45 -1.73 4.41
N ARG A 66 12.86 -2.95 4.01
CA ARG A 66 14.16 -3.51 4.38
C ARG A 66 15.34 -2.78 3.74
N GLN A 67 15.27 -2.43 2.45
CA GLN A 67 16.37 -1.73 1.77
C GLN A 67 16.67 -0.37 2.40
N PHE A 68 15.64 0.35 2.84
CA PHE A 68 15.77 1.63 3.53
C PHE A 68 16.01 1.48 5.05
N GLY A 69 15.93 0.28 5.61
CA GLY A 69 16.09 0.05 7.06
C GLY A 69 14.92 0.54 7.90
N ALA A 70 13.71 0.57 7.36
CA ALA A 70 12.50 1.06 8.02
C ALA A 70 11.84 0.05 8.98
N THR A 71 12.21 -1.23 8.96
CA THR A 71 11.62 -2.30 9.79
C THR A 71 12.27 -2.41 11.17
N GLN A 72 11.54 -2.98 12.14
CA GLN A 72 12.10 -3.26 13.48
C GLN A 72 12.72 -4.66 13.50
N GLY A 73 14.05 -4.74 13.47
CA GLY A 73 14.73 -6.02 13.60
C GLY A 73 14.42 -7.00 12.45
N ASN A 74 14.22 -8.27 12.81
CA ASN A 74 14.18 -9.42 11.89
C ASN A 74 12.78 -10.03 11.70
N ALA A 75 11.71 -9.32 12.07
CA ALA A 75 10.36 -9.79 11.82
C ALA A 75 10.09 -9.94 10.31
N ALA A 76 9.62 -11.12 9.90
CA ALA A 76 9.56 -11.50 8.49
C ALA A 76 8.46 -10.77 7.69
N ASP A 77 7.40 -10.28 8.36
CA ASP A 77 6.17 -9.74 7.74
C ASP A 77 5.90 -8.28 8.12
N GLU A 78 6.94 -7.43 8.12
CA GLU A 78 6.81 -6.00 8.41
C GLU A 78 7.00 -5.12 7.17
N ALA A 79 6.08 -4.16 6.99
CA ALA A 79 6.17 -3.04 6.06
C ALA A 79 5.48 -1.80 6.66
N PRO A 80 6.12 -1.11 7.62
CA PRO A 80 5.55 0.03 8.35
C PRO A 80 5.54 1.30 7.49
N LEU A 81 4.81 1.29 6.38
CA LEU A 81 4.92 2.27 5.30
C LEU A 81 4.03 3.51 5.47
N ALA A 82 2.96 3.45 6.27
CA ALA A 82 2.03 4.56 6.47
C ALA A 82 2.68 5.91 6.81
N PRO A 83 3.62 6.03 7.76
CA PRO A 83 4.27 7.32 8.04
C PRO A 83 5.07 7.85 6.85
N TYR A 84 5.72 6.99 6.07
CA TYR A 84 6.45 7.41 4.88
C TYR A 84 5.49 7.83 3.76
N MET A 85 4.38 7.10 3.60
CA MET A 85 3.33 7.47 2.65
C MET A 85 2.74 8.85 3.00
N LEU A 86 2.47 9.13 4.28
CA LEU A 86 2.01 10.45 4.75
C LEU A 86 3.00 11.57 4.38
N LEU A 87 4.30 11.33 4.58
CA LEU A 87 5.36 12.24 4.15
C LEU A 87 5.39 12.45 2.62
N ALA A 88 5.12 11.40 1.84
CA ALA A 88 5.01 11.49 0.39
C ALA A 88 3.81 12.33 -0.07
N ASP A 89 2.72 12.29 0.69
CA ASP A 89 1.50 13.03 0.42
C ASP A 89 1.53 14.47 0.96
N GLY A 90 2.59 14.84 1.69
CA GLY A 90 2.83 16.21 2.15
C GLY A 90 2.39 16.48 3.60
N GLY A 91 2.02 15.45 4.36
CA GLY A 91 1.80 15.57 5.81
C GLY A 91 3.09 15.46 6.63
N ASP A 92 2.96 15.63 7.94
CA ASP A 92 4.06 15.50 8.90
C ASP A 92 3.78 14.34 9.88
N PRO A 93 4.44 13.19 9.72
CA PRO A 93 4.24 12.05 10.60
C PRO A 93 4.68 12.30 12.05
N GLY A 94 5.63 13.22 12.28
CA GLY A 94 6.26 13.43 13.58
C GLY A 94 6.76 12.11 14.20
N THR A 95 6.44 11.91 15.48
CA THR A 95 6.80 10.69 16.24
C THR A 95 5.61 9.75 16.48
N HIS A 96 4.46 10.03 15.88
CA HIS A 96 3.24 9.26 16.10
C HIS A 96 3.25 7.93 15.34
N ALA A 97 2.52 6.95 15.85
CA ALA A 97 2.17 5.76 15.10
C ALA A 97 0.99 6.06 14.17
N TRP A 98 1.15 5.75 12.89
CA TRP A 98 0.17 5.97 11.83
C TRP A 98 -0.21 4.66 11.18
N ALA A 99 -1.45 4.56 10.73
CA ALA A 99 -1.90 3.55 9.79
C ALA A 99 -2.54 4.20 8.58
N CYS A 100 -2.38 3.57 7.43
CA CYS A 100 -3.03 3.97 6.21
C CYS A 100 -4.43 3.37 6.16
N VAL A 101 -5.41 4.20 5.82
CA VAL A 101 -6.80 3.79 5.62
C VAL A 101 -7.26 4.27 4.26
N GLU A 102 -7.86 3.38 3.49
CA GLU A 102 -8.41 3.70 2.16
C GLU A 102 -9.87 3.25 2.05
N PRO A 103 -10.71 4.00 1.31
CA PRO A 103 -12.05 3.55 0.95
C PRO A 103 -11.98 2.36 -0.02
N VAL A 104 -12.82 1.36 0.21
CA VAL A 104 -12.84 0.12 -0.58
C VAL A 104 -14.27 -0.36 -0.88
N HIS A 105 -14.36 -1.33 -1.79
CA HIS A 105 -15.57 -2.12 -2.01
C HIS A 105 -15.37 -3.55 -1.48
N VAL A 106 -16.27 -3.98 -0.62
CA VAL A 106 -16.40 -5.36 -0.17
C VAL A 106 -17.66 -5.94 -0.82
N GLU A 107 -17.46 -6.96 -1.64
CA GLU A 107 -18.52 -7.69 -2.32
C GLU A 107 -19.02 -8.84 -1.43
N ILE A 108 -20.33 -9.04 -1.39
CA ILE A 108 -20.94 -10.21 -0.76
C ILE A 108 -20.94 -11.35 -1.79
N ALA A 109 -19.99 -12.27 -1.65
CA ALA A 109 -20.01 -13.52 -2.38
C ALA A 109 -21.03 -14.51 -1.76
N HIS A 110 -21.13 -15.72 -2.30
CA HIS A 110 -22.17 -16.68 -1.90
C HIS A 110 -22.12 -17.05 -0.40
N ASP A 111 -20.93 -17.20 0.18
CA ASP A 111 -20.73 -17.66 1.57
C ASP A 111 -19.71 -16.81 2.36
N HIS A 112 -19.12 -15.78 1.76
CA HIS A 112 -18.12 -14.92 2.40
C HIS A 112 -18.09 -13.52 1.80
N LEU A 113 -17.31 -12.63 2.44
CA LEU A 113 -17.04 -11.29 1.97
C LEU A 113 -15.70 -11.26 1.23
N VAL A 114 -15.67 -10.60 0.07
CA VAL A 114 -14.48 -10.47 -0.78
C VAL A 114 -14.12 -9.01 -0.93
N LEU A 115 -12.85 -8.67 -0.69
CA LEU A 115 -12.34 -7.35 -1.04
C LEU A 115 -12.12 -7.29 -2.55
N VAL A 116 -12.74 -6.33 -3.21
CA VAL A 116 -12.45 -6.00 -4.61
C VAL A 116 -11.17 -5.16 -4.64
N ASP A 117 -10.32 -5.37 -5.65
CA ASP A 117 -9.07 -4.61 -5.82
C ASP A 117 -9.40 -3.10 -5.75
N PRO A 118 -8.85 -2.35 -4.77
CA PRO A 118 -9.12 -0.92 -4.62
C PRO A 118 -8.84 -0.10 -5.87
N ALA A 119 -7.87 -0.51 -6.70
CA ALA A 119 -7.56 0.19 -7.96
C ALA A 119 -8.72 0.09 -8.97
N SER A 120 -9.49 -1.00 -8.95
CA SER A 120 -10.64 -1.20 -9.83
C SER A 120 -11.88 -0.39 -9.42
N LEU A 121 -11.90 0.15 -8.19
CA LEU A 121 -12.95 1.04 -7.71
C LEU A 121 -13.00 2.32 -8.54
N ALA A 122 -11.90 2.76 -9.15
CA ALA A 122 -11.83 3.99 -9.94
C ALA A 122 -12.50 5.18 -9.22
N LEU A 123 -12.14 5.35 -7.94
CA LEU A 123 -12.66 6.41 -7.10
C LEU A 123 -11.93 7.71 -7.42
N ASP A 124 -12.64 8.70 -7.97
CA ASP A 124 -12.06 10.02 -8.24
C ASP A 124 -11.96 10.88 -6.97
N ASP A 125 -11.15 11.94 -7.04
CA ASP A 125 -10.85 12.80 -5.90
C ASP A 125 -12.09 13.53 -5.35
N GLY A 126 -13.08 13.83 -6.20
CA GLY A 126 -14.30 14.52 -5.80
C GLY A 126 -15.21 13.60 -4.99
N ASP A 127 -15.48 12.41 -5.53
CA ASP A 127 -16.22 11.34 -4.85
C ASP A 127 -15.53 10.94 -3.53
N ALA A 128 -14.21 10.77 -3.55
CA ALA A 128 -13.41 10.46 -2.35
C ALA A 128 -13.50 11.56 -1.29
N ALA A 129 -13.41 12.82 -1.68
CA ALA A 129 -13.46 13.96 -0.76
C ALA A 129 -14.83 14.06 -0.08
N ALA A 130 -15.92 13.83 -0.83
CA ALA A 130 -17.27 13.83 -0.29
C ALA A 130 -17.47 12.69 0.73
N LEU A 131 -16.97 11.49 0.45
CA LEU A 131 -17.03 10.37 1.38
C LEU A 131 -16.18 10.59 2.64
N LEU A 132 -14.97 11.16 2.48
CA LEU A 132 -14.11 11.57 3.60
C LEU A 132 -14.78 12.63 4.49
N ALA A 133 -15.51 13.58 3.91
CA ALA A 133 -16.22 14.61 4.69
C ALA A 133 -17.26 14.01 5.65
N VAL A 134 -17.88 12.89 5.25
CA VAL A 134 -18.82 12.14 6.11
C VAL A 134 -18.08 11.28 7.14
N ALA A 135 -16.98 10.63 6.75
CA ALA A 135 -16.22 9.76 7.65
C ALA A 135 -15.43 10.52 8.72
N ARG A 136 -14.93 11.72 8.40
CA ARG A 136 -14.11 12.56 9.29
C ARG A 136 -14.70 12.75 10.69
N PRO A 137 -15.95 13.26 10.87
CA PRO A 137 -16.51 13.45 12.21
C PRO A 137 -16.62 12.13 12.99
N LEU A 138 -16.97 11.02 12.33
CA LEU A 138 -17.06 9.70 12.98
C LEU A 138 -15.70 9.24 13.52
N ILE A 139 -14.63 9.49 12.76
CA ILE A 139 -13.24 9.17 13.16
C ILE A 139 -12.82 10.04 14.34
N GLU A 140 -13.05 11.35 14.25
CA GLU A 140 -12.63 12.33 15.27
C GLU A 140 -13.42 12.17 16.59
N GLU A 141 -14.72 11.80 16.53
CA GLU A 141 -15.55 11.48 17.70
C GLU A 141 -15.03 10.28 18.51
N LEU A 142 -14.32 9.35 17.86
CA LEU A 142 -13.65 8.23 18.53
C LEU A 142 -12.29 8.61 19.13
N GLY A 143 -11.91 9.90 19.07
CA GLY A 143 -10.62 10.39 19.56
C GLY A 143 -9.44 9.96 18.69
N VAL A 144 -9.69 9.60 17.43
CA VAL A 144 -8.65 9.20 16.47
C VAL A 144 -8.20 10.43 15.70
N ARG A 145 -6.89 10.69 15.65
CA ARG A 145 -6.31 11.74 14.82
C ARG A 145 -6.36 11.30 13.35
N LEU A 146 -6.79 12.20 12.47
CA LEU A 146 -6.94 11.98 11.04
C LEU A 146 -6.15 13.02 10.24
N GLU A 147 -5.24 12.55 9.38
CA GLU A 147 -4.64 13.33 8.32
C GLU A 147 -5.02 12.74 6.96
N ALA A 148 -5.44 13.57 6.02
CA ALA A 148 -5.79 13.11 4.67
C ALA A 148 -5.39 14.18 3.64
N PRO A 149 -4.08 14.32 3.35
CA PRO A 149 -3.62 15.23 2.29
C PRO A 149 -4.15 14.81 0.91
N GLN A 150 -4.48 13.52 0.76
CA GLN A 150 -5.18 12.96 -0.39
C GLN A 150 -6.55 12.41 0.03
N PRO A 151 -7.63 12.66 -0.74
CA PRO A 151 -8.98 12.30 -0.32
C PRO A 151 -9.25 10.80 -0.35
N ALA A 152 -8.56 10.04 -1.20
CA ALA A 152 -8.69 8.58 -1.30
C ALA A 152 -7.74 7.80 -0.37
N ARG A 153 -6.89 8.49 0.39
CA ARG A 153 -5.90 7.87 1.28
C ARG A 153 -5.74 8.65 2.57
N TRP A 154 -6.15 8.04 3.66
CA TRP A 154 -6.21 8.65 4.98
C TRP A 154 -5.14 8.05 5.88
N TYR A 155 -4.72 8.82 6.87
CA TYR A 155 -3.75 8.43 7.87
C TYR A 155 -4.38 8.61 9.24
N LEU A 156 -4.52 7.50 9.95
CA LEU A 156 -5.13 7.48 11.28
C LEU A 156 -4.08 7.23 12.35
N SER A 157 -4.17 7.96 13.47
CA SER A 157 -3.29 7.79 14.63
C SER A 157 -4.09 7.74 15.93
N SER A 158 -3.89 6.66 16.68
CA SER A 158 -4.29 6.52 18.09
C SER A 158 -3.48 5.41 18.75
N GLU A 159 -3.44 5.39 20.09
CA GLU A 159 -2.74 4.32 20.82
C GLU A 159 -3.31 2.93 20.55
N GLN A 160 -4.62 2.83 20.35
CA GLN A 160 -5.31 1.58 20.04
C GLN A 160 -5.00 1.12 18.62
N LEU A 161 -5.02 2.02 17.63
CA LEU A 161 -4.68 1.68 16.24
C LEU A 161 -3.21 1.26 16.08
N ALA A 162 -2.32 1.84 16.89
CA ALA A 162 -0.89 1.50 16.87
C ALA A 162 -0.60 0.02 17.21
N ARG A 163 -1.54 -0.68 17.84
CA ARG A 163 -1.39 -2.09 18.25
C ARG A 163 -1.98 -3.07 17.24
N LEU A 164 -2.62 -2.58 16.19
CA LEU A 164 -3.27 -3.44 15.20
C LEU A 164 -2.30 -3.94 14.13
N ALA A 165 -2.59 -5.10 13.57
CA ALA A 165 -1.93 -5.65 12.40
C ALA A 165 -2.88 -5.60 11.20
N GLY A 166 -2.68 -4.63 10.31
CA GLY A 166 -3.39 -4.52 9.04
C GLY A 166 -2.74 -5.37 7.95
N ALA A 167 -3.53 -5.78 6.96
CA ALA A 167 -3.02 -6.43 5.74
C ALA A 167 -3.05 -5.44 4.58
N ALA A 168 -2.04 -5.48 3.71
CA ALA A 168 -2.08 -4.74 2.47
C ALA A 168 -3.34 -5.13 1.67
N PRO A 169 -4.07 -4.19 1.07
CA PRO A 169 -5.33 -4.46 0.37
C PRO A 169 -5.21 -5.58 -0.69
N LEU A 170 -4.12 -5.58 -1.46
CA LEU A 170 -3.86 -6.60 -2.48
C LEU A 170 -3.53 -7.99 -1.90
N ARG A 171 -3.26 -8.13 -0.60
CA ARG A 171 -3.16 -9.45 0.07
C ARG A 171 -4.53 -10.04 0.38
N ALA A 172 -5.53 -9.19 0.60
CA ALA A 172 -6.90 -9.59 0.90
C ALA A 172 -7.81 -9.64 -0.35
N SER A 173 -7.43 -8.95 -1.42
CA SER A 173 -8.22 -8.83 -2.64
C SER A 173 -8.50 -10.20 -3.28
N GLY A 174 -9.74 -10.44 -3.71
CA GLY A 174 -10.18 -11.68 -4.35
C GLY A 174 -10.23 -12.91 -3.43
N ARG A 175 -10.16 -12.71 -2.10
CA ARG A 175 -10.18 -13.77 -1.08
C ARG A 175 -11.21 -13.45 0.00
N ASN A 176 -11.55 -14.45 0.82
CA ASN A 176 -12.28 -14.20 2.06
C ASN A 176 -11.47 -13.25 2.96
N ILE A 177 -12.07 -12.09 3.28
CA ILE A 177 -11.42 -11.02 4.05
C ILE A 177 -11.25 -11.35 5.53
N GLU A 178 -11.97 -12.32 6.09
CA GLU A 178 -12.05 -12.57 7.54
C GLU A 178 -10.67 -12.74 8.19
N ILE A 179 -9.78 -13.50 7.55
CA ILE A 179 -8.42 -13.74 8.03
C ILE A 179 -7.50 -12.53 7.86
N TRP A 180 -7.90 -11.54 7.06
CA TRP A 180 -7.10 -10.35 6.73
C TRP A 180 -7.54 -9.09 7.47
N LEU A 181 -8.69 -9.12 8.13
CA LEU A 181 -9.17 -8.00 8.93
C LEU A 181 -8.15 -7.59 10.02
N PRO A 182 -8.12 -6.31 10.41
CA PRO A 182 -7.24 -5.83 11.46
C PRO A 182 -7.52 -6.53 12.79
N HIS A 183 -6.45 -6.95 13.45
CA HIS A 183 -6.49 -7.57 14.77
C HIS A 183 -5.35 -7.06 15.64
N GLU A 184 -5.44 -7.23 16.95
CA GLU A 184 -4.38 -6.88 17.90
C GLU A 184 -3.13 -7.73 17.66
N ALA A 185 -2.01 -7.10 17.29
CA ALA A 185 -0.81 -7.78 16.80
C ALA A 185 -0.23 -8.84 17.77
N HIS A 186 -0.50 -8.71 19.07
CA HIS A 186 0.00 -9.62 20.10
C HIS A 186 -0.97 -10.75 20.45
N THR A 187 -2.28 -10.50 20.41
CA THR A 187 -3.30 -11.46 20.88
C THR A 187 -4.03 -12.16 19.73
N GLY A 188 -4.01 -11.59 18.52
CA GLY A 188 -4.80 -12.07 17.39
C GLY A 188 -6.29 -11.70 17.46
N GLU A 189 -6.73 -10.99 18.50
CA GLU A 189 -8.14 -10.66 18.70
C GLU A 189 -8.59 -9.50 17.81
N ARG A 190 -9.84 -9.56 17.32
CA ARG A 190 -10.41 -8.46 16.53
C ARG A 190 -10.56 -7.19 17.35
N SER A 191 -10.19 -6.06 16.76
CA SER A 191 -10.30 -4.77 17.43
C SER A 191 -11.74 -4.26 17.44
N ARG A 192 -12.34 -4.18 18.64
CA ARG A 192 -13.70 -3.64 18.82
C ARG A 192 -13.83 -2.19 18.36
N MET A 193 -12.80 -1.38 18.59
CA MET A 193 -12.78 0.02 18.16
C MET A 193 -12.76 0.12 16.64
N TRP A 194 -11.92 -0.66 15.96
CA TRP A 194 -11.88 -0.68 14.50
C TRP A 194 -13.21 -1.16 13.90
N MET A 195 -13.78 -2.26 14.42
CA MET A 195 -15.07 -2.75 13.95
C MET A 195 -16.19 -1.72 14.14
N LYS A 196 -16.20 -0.99 15.27
CA LYS A 196 -17.14 0.10 15.50
C LYS A 196 -16.98 1.20 14.44
N LEU A 197 -15.77 1.71 14.24
CA LEU A 197 -15.48 2.75 13.27
C LEU A 197 -15.88 2.32 11.85
N GLN A 198 -15.47 1.12 11.44
CA GLN A 198 -15.81 0.58 10.13
C GLN A 198 -17.32 0.52 9.95
N ASN A 199 -18.06 -0.06 10.90
CA ASN A 199 -19.51 -0.15 10.82
C ASN A 199 -20.19 1.24 10.74
N GLU A 200 -19.74 2.22 11.54
CA GLU A 200 -20.30 3.58 11.50
C GLU A 200 -20.08 4.25 10.14
N VAL A 201 -18.88 4.12 9.56
CA VAL A 201 -18.59 4.63 8.21
C VAL A 201 -19.43 3.92 7.15
N GLN A 202 -19.57 2.60 7.24
CA GLN A 202 -20.40 1.82 6.32
C GLN A 202 -21.86 2.25 6.36
N MET A 203 -22.43 2.42 7.56
CA MET A 203 -23.81 2.88 7.73
C MET A 203 -24.00 4.29 7.18
N ALA A 204 -23.04 5.19 7.40
CA ALA A 204 -23.09 6.55 6.87
C ALA A 204 -22.96 6.61 5.34
N TRP A 205 -22.29 5.64 4.72
CA TRP A 205 -22.10 5.58 3.27
C TRP A 205 -23.17 4.81 2.50
N PHE A 206 -23.98 3.98 3.17
CA PHE A 206 -24.94 3.07 2.53
C PHE A 206 -25.92 3.75 1.55
N GLN A 207 -26.34 5.00 1.84
CA GLN A 207 -27.22 5.79 0.97
C GLN A 207 -26.60 7.16 0.63
N HIS A 208 -25.27 7.21 0.56
CA HIS A 208 -24.61 8.46 0.21
C HIS A 208 -24.80 8.77 -1.29
N PRO A 209 -25.09 10.03 -1.69
CA PRO A 209 -25.32 10.39 -3.10
C PRO A 209 -24.20 10.00 -4.06
N VAL A 210 -22.94 9.97 -3.59
CA VAL A 210 -21.80 9.45 -4.36
C VAL A 210 -22.03 7.99 -4.75
N ASN A 211 -22.44 7.14 -3.80
CA ASN A 211 -22.66 5.72 -4.08
C ASN A 211 -23.85 5.51 -5.02
N GLU A 212 -24.94 6.24 -4.82
CA GLU A 212 -26.10 6.20 -5.73
C GLU A 212 -25.70 6.58 -7.17
N ALA A 213 -24.89 7.64 -7.33
CA ALA A 213 -24.40 8.08 -8.63
C ALA A 213 -23.39 7.12 -9.27
N ARG A 214 -22.59 6.41 -8.47
CA ARG A 214 -21.66 5.37 -8.93
C ARG A 214 -22.43 4.14 -9.42
N GLU A 215 -23.39 3.67 -8.63
CA GLU A 215 -24.26 2.54 -8.99
C GLU A 215 -25.09 2.83 -10.24
N ALA A 216 -25.62 4.04 -10.39
CA ALA A 216 -26.35 4.46 -11.60
C ALA A 216 -25.47 4.40 -12.88
N ARG A 217 -24.14 4.45 -12.74
CA ARG A 217 -23.16 4.29 -13.83
C ARG A 217 -22.65 2.85 -13.99
N GLY A 218 -23.14 1.91 -13.17
CA GLY A 218 -22.66 0.53 -13.14
C GLY A 218 -21.29 0.35 -12.47
N LEU A 219 -20.83 1.34 -11.69
CA LEU A 219 -19.60 1.26 -10.91
C LEU A 219 -19.90 0.70 -9.51
N PRO A 220 -18.97 -0.04 -8.89
CA PRO A 220 -19.14 -0.52 -7.52
C PRO A 220 -19.22 0.66 -6.53
N ALA A 221 -20.11 0.53 -5.54
CA ALA A 221 -20.21 1.47 -4.43
C ALA A 221 -18.96 1.43 -3.53
N VAL A 222 -18.63 2.53 -2.90
CA VAL A 222 -17.62 2.58 -1.83
C VAL A 222 -18.33 2.26 -0.51
N ASN A 223 -18.17 1.04 -0.01
CA ASN A 223 -19.01 0.49 1.06
C ASN A 223 -18.22 0.03 2.29
N SER A 224 -16.92 0.28 2.35
CA SER A 224 -16.10 0.00 3.53
C SER A 224 -14.79 0.78 3.50
N ILE A 225 -14.03 0.67 4.58
CA ILE A 225 -12.68 1.20 4.72
C ILE A 225 -11.71 0.07 5.10
N TRP A 226 -10.47 0.18 4.64
CA TRP A 226 -9.44 -0.84 4.83
C TRP A 226 -8.20 -0.28 5.54
N PHE A 227 -7.70 -0.96 6.56
CA PHE A 227 -6.57 -0.52 7.40
C PHE A 227 -5.30 -1.32 7.09
N HIS A 228 -4.19 -0.63 6.86
CA HIS A 228 -2.91 -1.27 6.54
C HIS A 228 -1.66 -0.41 6.84
N ALA A 229 -0.49 -1.03 6.62
CA ALA A 229 0.83 -0.38 6.62
C ALA A 229 1.22 0.35 7.92
N GLN A 230 0.63 -0.04 9.05
CA GLN A 230 0.83 0.66 10.31
C GLN A 230 2.30 0.72 10.75
N GLY A 231 2.71 1.85 11.33
CA GLY A 231 4.06 2.03 11.85
C GLY A 231 4.35 3.45 12.30
N THR A 232 5.59 3.68 12.72
CA THR A 232 6.09 5.00 13.15
C THR A 232 7.25 5.41 12.27
N LEU A 233 7.37 6.71 11.99
CA LEU A 233 8.49 7.24 11.23
C LEU A 233 9.81 6.94 11.96
N LYS A 234 10.82 6.47 11.22
CA LYS A 234 12.15 6.21 11.77
C LYS A 234 13.23 6.78 10.87
N PRO A 235 14.44 7.01 11.41
CA PRO A 235 15.61 7.24 10.58
C PRO A 235 15.80 6.06 9.62
N VAL A 236 16.00 6.36 8.34
CA VAL A 236 16.22 5.39 7.26
C VAL A 236 17.57 5.64 6.59
N GLY A 237 18.14 4.60 6.00
CA GLY A 237 19.33 4.71 5.17
C GLY A 237 19.00 5.26 3.78
N LYS A 238 20.04 5.67 3.04
CA LYS A 238 19.96 6.13 1.65
C LYS A 238 20.54 5.09 0.69
N PRO A 239 19.84 3.96 0.41
CA PRO A 239 20.34 2.91 -0.49
C PRO A 239 20.38 3.35 -1.96
N PHE A 240 19.61 4.38 -2.32
CA PHE A 240 19.50 4.91 -3.67
C PHE A 240 19.72 6.43 -3.67
N GLU A 241 20.44 6.94 -4.66
CA GLU A 241 20.58 8.39 -4.86
C GLU A 241 19.29 9.03 -5.37
N ARG A 242 18.55 8.30 -6.22
CA ARG A 242 17.29 8.72 -6.82
C ARG A 242 16.29 7.57 -6.89
N VAL A 243 15.02 7.87 -6.60
CA VAL A 243 13.87 6.95 -6.68
C VAL A 243 12.79 7.60 -7.54
N LEU A 244 12.41 6.91 -8.62
CA LEU A 244 11.31 7.29 -9.49
C LEU A 244 10.18 6.27 -9.32
N SER A 245 9.02 6.69 -8.85
CA SER A 245 7.91 5.77 -8.55
C SER A 245 6.56 6.46 -8.57
N ALA A 246 5.50 5.69 -8.84
CA ALA A 246 4.12 6.09 -8.56
C ALA A 246 3.67 5.66 -7.15
N SER A 247 4.46 4.85 -6.44
CA SER A 247 4.14 4.37 -5.10
C SER A 247 4.44 5.45 -4.06
N PRO A 248 3.44 5.90 -3.27
CA PRO A 248 3.67 6.82 -2.15
C PRO A 248 4.66 6.26 -1.13
N ALA A 249 4.67 4.93 -0.93
CA ALA A 249 5.61 4.29 -0.01
C ALA A 249 7.06 4.45 -0.47
N ALA A 250 7.35 4.22 -1.76
CA ALA A 250 8.69 4.37 -2.31
C ALA A 250 9.16 5.83 -2.31
N LEU A 251 8.28 6.76 -2.71
CA LEU A 251 8.57 8.19 -2.68
C LEU A 251 8.79 8.70 -1.25
N GLY A 252 7.99 8.21 -0.31
CA GLY A 252 8.07 8.54 1.10
C GLY A 252 9.38 8.11 1.74
N LEU A 253 9.77 6.85 1.51
CA LEU A 253 11.06 6.31 1.97
C LEU A 253 12.23 7.10 1.38
N ALA A 254 12.19 7.43 0.08
CA ALA A 254 13.21 8.23 -0.57
C ALA A 254 13.33 9.63 0.04
N ARG A 255 12.20 10.32 0.29
CA ARG A 255 12.19 11.64 0.95
C ARG A 255 12.72 11.58 2.38
N ALA A 256 12.32 10.57 3.16
CA ALA A 256 12.81 10.36 4.52
C ALA A 256 14.33 10.07 4.55
N ALA A 257 14.87 9.45 3.49
CA ALA A 257 16.30 9.21 3.32
C ALA A 257 17.07 10.38 2.70
N HIS A 258 16.39 11.49 2.40
CA HIS A 258 16.96 12.62 1.65
C HIS A 258 17.55 12.22 0.28
N ALA A 259 16.92 11.27 -0.39
CA ALA A 259 17.18 10.92 -1.79
C ALA A 259 16.30 11.75 -2.74
N ASP A 260 16.76 11.92 -3.98
CA ASP A 260 15.94 12.51 -5.03
C ASP A 260 14.71 11.62 -5.24
N ALA A 261 13.50 12.17 -5.10
CA ALA A 261 12.26 11.45 -5.30
C ALA A 261 11.44 12.12 -6.41
N GLY A 262 10.93 11.34 -7.37
CA GLY A 262 10.16 11.87 -8.49
C GLY A 262 9.17 10.88 -9.08
N ALA A 263 8.26 11.38 -9.92
CA ALA A 263 7.35 10.52 -10.67
C ALA A 263 8.11 9.66 -11.69
N VAL A 264 7.53 8.51 -12.05
CA VAL A 264 8.04 7.72 -13.18
C VAL A 264 7.92 8.56 -14.46
N PRO A 265 9.00 8.72 -15.24
CA PRO A 265 8.93 9.46 -16.49
C PRO A 265 8.07 8.70 -17.50
N ALA A 266 7.39 9.44 -18.38
CA ALA A 266 6.53 8.83 -19.41
C ALA A 266 7.32 7.95 -20.40
N ALA A 267 8.61 8.25 -20.59
CA ALA A 267 9.52 7.51 -21.46
C ALA A 267 10.98 7.66 -21.00
N PHE A 268 11.87 6.81 -21.53
CA PHE A 268 13.28 6.79 -21.15
C PHE A 268 14.03 8.08 -21.49
N ASP A 269 13.68 8.72 -22.60
CA ASP A 269 14.25 10.00 -23.04
C ASP A 269 13.84 11.19 -22.15
N ALA A 270 12.75 11.06 -21.40
CA ALA A 270 12.32 12.03 -20.40
C ALA A 270 13.05 11.88 -19.05
N LEU A 271 13.99 10.92 -18.91
CA LEU A 271 14.85 10.84 -17.73
C LEU A 271 15.79 12.05 -17.70
N PRO A 272 15.78 12.87 -16.63
CA PRO A 272 16.76 13.93 -16.46
C PRO A 272 18.16 13.32 -16.34
N ALA A 273 19.10 13.90 -17.08
CA ALA A 273 20.51 13.49 -17.15
C ALA A 273 21.21 13.43 -15.78
#